data_AF-A0A366FX69-F1
#
_entry.id   AF-A0A366FX69-F1
#
_cell.length_a   1.000
_cell.length_b   1.000
_cell.length_c   1.000
_cell.angle_alpha   90.00
_cell.angle_beta   90.00
_cell.angle_gamma   90.00
#
_symmetry.space_group_name_H-M   'P 1'
#
loop_
_entity.id
_entity.type
_entity.pdbx_description
1 polymer ?
#
loop_
_entity_poly.entity_id
_entity_poly.type
_entity_poly.pdbx_seq_one_letter_code
_entity_poly.pdbx_strand_id
1 'polypeptide(L)'
;MNRDGALSAVHSPRAGTPLLRRSSYGRWAPRDDGDIGRELSKLYGFPLDVACKRQGLAVIARALENDDLARAQVATLLLKLPDPPAEDGAAPDALQKRLLARELVASGLLKADADWEAEHPRTGTAPNPGWFATKPNGAVPPGANTRSGEPFQGSNPG
;
A
#
# COMPACT_ATOMS: atom_id res chain seq x y z
N MET A 1 51.54 -5.20 0.58
CA MET A 1 50.93 -6.53 0.36
C MET A 1 49.45 -6.41 0.72
N ASN A 2 48.62 -5.74 -0.09
CA ASN A 2 47.72 -6.32 -1.11
C ASN A 2 47.25 -7.75 -0.80
N ARG A 3 45.97 -7.95 -0.45
CA ARG A 3 44.87 -8.20 -1.40
C ARG A 3 43.52 -8.45 -0.68
N ASP A 4 42.47 -7.88 -1.28
CA ASP A 4 41.11 -8.40 -1.42
C ASP A 4 40.24 -8.61 -0.16
N GLY A 5 38.99 -8.18 -0.10
CA GLY A 5 38.14 -7.59 -1.12
C GLY A 5 36.86 -7.09 -0.49
N ALA A 6 36.34 -6.00 -1.05
CA ALA A 6 35.00 -5.53 -0.81
C ALA A 6 34.01 -6.68 -1.02
N LEU A 7 33.36 -7.11 0.06
CA LEU A 7 32.13 -7.89 -0.06
C LEU A 7 31.01 -6.92 -0.43
N SER A 8 31.07 -6.46 -1.68
CA SER A 8 29.86 -6.17 -2.45
C SER A 8 29.03 -7.45 -2.44
N ALA A 9 28.06 -7.53 -1.53
CA ALA A 9 27.02 -8.52 -1.60
C ALA A 9 26.09 -8.17 -2.77
N VAL A 10 26.59 -8.36 -3.99
CA VAL A 10 25.75 -8.69 -5.13
C VAL A 10 25.26 -10.11 -4.86
N HIS A 11 24.13 -10.21 -4.17
CA HIS A 11 23.43 -11.47 -3.96
C HIS A 11 22.01 -11.30 -4.46
N SER A 12 21.81 -11.50 -5.76
CA SER A 12 20.53 -11.97 -6.25
C SER A 12 20.71 -13.39 -6.78
N PRO A 13 20.31 -14.38 -5.96
CA PRO A 13 19.74 -15.60 -6.49
C PRO A 13 18.41 -15.87 -5.76
N ARG A 14 17.27 -15.64 -6.40
CA ARG A 14 15.93 -16.14 -5.99
C ARG A 14 15.48 -15.89 -4.53
N ALA A 15 16.12 -14.97 -3.81
CA ALA A 15 15.93 -14.83 -2.37
C ALA A 15 14.92 -13.72 -2.07
N GLY A 16 13.83 -14.08 -1.39
CA GLY A 16 12.87 -13.11 -0.88
C GLY A 16 13.54 -11.98 -0.08
N THR A 17 12.86 -10.85 0.03
CA THR A 17 13.35 -9.68 0.78
C THR A 17 13.68 -10.06 2.24
N PRO A 18 14.95 -10.06 2.67
CA PRO A 18 15.28 -10.42 4.05
C PRO A 18 14.72 -9.33 4.98
N LEU A 19 13.98 -9.72 6.01
CA LEU A 19 13.33 -8.77 6.93
C LEU A 19 14.20 -8.45 8.15
N LEU A 20 15.12 -9.36 8.49
CA LEU A 20 16.05 -9.24 9.60
C LEU A 20 17.47 -9.14 9.06
N ARG A 21 18.34 -8.49 9.84
CA ARG A 21 19.79 -8.46 9.62
C ARG A 21 20.50 -9.11 10.79
N ARG A 22 21.65 -9.71 10.50
CA ARG A 22 22.60 -10.15 11.51
C ARG A 22 23.72 -9.12 11.62
N SER A 23 23.93 -8.58 12.81
CA SER A 23 25.02 -7.64 13.09
C SER A 23 26.39 -8.33 13.02
N SER A 24 27.47 -7.53 12.94
CA SER A 24 28.85 -8.02 13.03
C SER A 24 29.14 -8.79 14.33
N TYR A 25 28.38 -8.52 15.39
CA TYR A 25 28.45 -9.22 16.67
C TYR A 25 27.55 -10.47 16.74
N GLY A 26 26.96 -10.89 15.62
CA GLY A 26 26.13 -12.09 15.53
C GLY A 26 24.68 -11.93 16.02
N ARG A 27 24.30 -10.75 16.53
CA ARG A 27 22.95 -10.42 17.03
C ARG A 27 21.94 -10.21 15.90
N TRP A 28 20.70 -10.61 16.13
CA TRP A 28 19.58 -10.40 15.20
C TRP A 28 18.90 -9.07 15.47
N ALA A 29 18.58 -8.33 14.41
CA ALA A 29 17.79 -7.10 14.52
C ALA A 29 16.88 -6.93 13.30
N PRO A 30 15.72 -6.25 13.44
CA PRO A 30 14.97 -5.77 12.29
C PRO A 30 15.86 -4.92 11.38
N ARG A 31 15.66 -5.03 10.06
CA ARG A 31 16.20 -4.05 9.12
C ARG A 31 15.46 -2.71 9.26
N ASP A 32 16.01 -1.69 8.61
CA ASP A 32 15.38 -0.38 8.56
C ASP A 32 14.03 -0.43 7.84
N ASP A 33 13.01 0.21 8.42
CA ASP A 33 11.64 0.20 7.91
C ASP A 33 11.58 0.80 6.49
N GLY A 34 12.38 1.83 6.19
CA GLY A 34 12.42 2.45 4.87
C GLY A 34 13.03 1.52 3.81
N ASP A 35 14.09 0.79 4.15
CA ASP A 35 14.71 -0.18 3.25
C ASP A 35 13.77 -1.35 2.94
N ILE A 36 13.20 -1.97 3.99
CA ILE A 36 12.25 -3.08 3.86
C ILE A 36 11.02 -2.60 3.07
N GLY A 37 10.47 -1.43 3.42
CA GLY A 37 9.29 -0.87 2.76
C GLY A 37 9.50 -0.67 1.27
N ARG A 38 10.66 -0.14 0.84
CA ARG A 38 10.98 0.03 -0.59
C ARG A 38 11.12 -1.31 -1.32
N GLU A 39 11.75 -2.30 -0.72
CA GLU A 39 11.93 -3.62 -1.33
C GLU A 39 10.59 -4.38 -1.44
N LEU A 40 9.80 -4.41 -0.36
CA LEU A 40 8.48 -5.03 -0.38
C LEU A 40 7.51 -4.28 -1.31
N SER A 41 7.58 -2.95 -1.38
CA SER A 41 6.73 -2.19 -2.31
C SER A 41 7.00 -2.55 -3.76
N LYS A 42 8.26 -2.82 -4.11
CA LYS A 42 8.63 -3.32 -5.44
C LYS A 42 8.13 -4.74 -5.67
N LEU A 43 8.26 -5.60 -4.66
CA LEU A 43 7.83 -7.00 -4.73
C LEU A 43 6.31 -7.15 -4.92
N TYR A 44 5.52 -6.40 -4.16
CA TYR A 44 4.06 -6.49 -4.21
C TYR A 44 3.43 -5.54 -5.25
N GLY A 45 4.16 -4.52 -5.71
CA GLY A 45 3.64 -3.52 -6.66
C GLY A 45 2.73 -2.46 -6.04
N PHE A 46 2.77 -2.29 -4.71
CA PHE A 46 1.99 -1.32 -3.95
C PHE A 46 2.89 -0.52 -3.01
N PRO A 47 2.58 0.74 -2.68
CA PRO A 47 3.28 1.46 -1.62
C PRO A 47 2.90 0.85 -0.26
N LEU A 48 3.85 0.19 0.40
CA LEU A 48 3.62 -0.50 1.67
C LEU A 48 4.19 0.26 2.86
N ASP A 49 3.43 0.28 3.96
CA ASP A 49 3.87 0.74 5.27
C ASP A 49 4.23 -0.46 6.15
N VAL A 50 5.52 -0.67 6.34
CA VAL A 50 6.06 -1.79 7.14
C VAL A 50 6.26 -1.42 8.61
N ALA A 51 6.06 -0.16 9.00
CA ALA A 51 6.23 0.27 10.39
C ALA A 51 5.27 -0.48 11.32
N CYS A 52 4.08 -0.84 10.83
CA CYS A 52 3.10 -1.65 11.56
C CYS A 52 3.61 -3.06 11.90
N LYS A 53 4.64 -3.56 11.21
CA LYS A 53 5.25 -4.88 11.42
C LYS A 53 6.49 -4.85 12.30
N ARG A 54 7.02 -3.66 12.62
CA ARG A 54 8.29 -3.49 13.32
C ARG A 54 8.33 -4.21 14.66
N GLN A 55 7.27 -4.13 15.46
CA GLN A 55 7.22 -4.80 16.76
C GLN A 55 7.25 -6.32 16.62
N GLY A 56 6.54 -6.88 15.64
CA GLY A 56 6.57 -8.32 15.36
C GLY A 56 7.96 -8.79 14.92
N LEU A 57 8.62 -8.03 14.04
CA LEU A 57 10.00 -8.30 13.63
C LEU A 57 10.98 -8.26 14.80
N ALA A 58 10.80 -7.33 15.75
CA ALA A 58 11.61 -7.27 16.96
C ALA A 58 11.41 -8.52 17.85
N VAL A 59 10.18 -9.03 17.94
CA VAL A 59 9.89 -10.28 18.67
C VAL A 59 10.60 -11.48 18.03
N ILE A 60 10.57 -11.58 16.70
CA ILE A 60 11.25 -12.66 15.96
C ILE A 60 12.76 -12.56 16.18
N ALA A 61 13.34 -11.36 16.03
CA ALA A 61 14.76 -11.14 16.27
C ALA A 61 15.17 -11.58 17.68
N ARG A 62 14.42 -11.17 18.71
CA ARG A 62 14.68 -11.55 20.10
C ARG A 62 14.52 -13.05 20.34
N ALA A 63 13.55 -13.71 19.69
CA ALA A 63 13.39 -15.16 19.80
C ALA A 63 14.60 -15.89 19.20
N LEU A 64 15.06 -15.46 18.01
CA LEU A 64 16.26 -16.00 17.38
C LEU A 64 17.54 -15.74 18.17
N GLU A 65 17.66 -14.61 18.87
CA GLU A 65 18.79 -14.36 19.78
C GLU A 65 18.83 -15.33 20.96
N ASN A 66 17.67 -15.83 21.41
CA ASN A 66 17.57 -16.77 22.54
C ASN A 66 17.51 -18.23 22.09
N ASP A 67 17.77 -18.53 20.81
CA ASP A 67 17.64 -19.86 20.21
C ASP A 67 16.23 -20.49 20.35
N ASP A 68 15.20 -19.66 20.52
CA ASP A 68 13.80 -20.07 20.63
C ASP A 68 13.15 -20.09 19.25
N LEU A 69 13.48 -21.13 18.48
CA LEU A 69 13.02 -21.29 17.10
C LEU A 69 11.50 -21.41 17.01
N ALA A 70 10.86 -22.10 17.97
CA ALA A 70 9.41 -22.28 17.99
C ALA A 70 8.69 -20.92 18.12
N ARG A 71 9.14 -20.07 19.04
CA ARG A 71 8.58 -18.73 19.18
C ARG A 71 8.84 -17.86 17.96
N ALA A 72 10.02 -17.96 17.35
CA ALA A 72 10.33 -17.23 16.12
C ALA A 72 9.38 -17.62 14.97
N GLN A 73 9.10 -18.91 14.80
CA GLN A 73 8.16 -19.42 13.80
C GLN A 73 6.73 -18.93 14.05
N VAL A 74 6.23 -19.05 15.30
CA VAL A 74 4.88 -18.56 15.66
C VAL A 74 4.76 -17.06 15.43
N ALA A 75 5.75 -16.28 15.88
CA ALA A 75 5.76 -14.83 15.67
C ALA A 75 5.79 -14.45 14.18
N THR A 76 6.48 -15.25 13.35
CA THR A 76 6.50 -15.06 11.89
C THR A 76 5.12 -15.28 11.28
N LEU A 77 4.41 -16.36 11.66
CA LEU A 77 3.03 -16.60 11.21
C LEU A 77 2.09 -15.46 11.62
N LEU A 78 2.28 -14.91 12.82
CA LEU A 78 1.49 -13.79 13.33
C LEU A 78 1.78 -12.46 12.63
N LEU A 79 2.86 -12.33 11.85
CA LEU A 79 3.04 -11.17 10.98
C LEU A 79 2.00 -11.12 9.87
N LYS A 80 1.42 -12.27 9.46
CA LYS A 80 0.41 -12.36 8.39
C LYS A 80 0.87 -11.67 7.10
N LEU A 81 2.12 -11.86 6.69
CA LEU A 81 2.59 -11.40 5.40
C LEU A 81 1.94 -12.26 4.31
N PRO A 82 1.24 -11.68 3.32
CA PRO A 82 0.69 -12.44 2.22
C PRO A 82 1.81 -12.99 1.33
N ASP A 83 1.53 -14.07 0.61
CA ASP A 83 2.52 -14.62 -0.32
C ASP A 83 2.84 -13.61 -1.42
N PRO A 84 4.12 -13.48 -1.82
CA PRO A 84 4.49 -12.58 -2.90
C PRO A 84 3.88 -13.06 -4.23
N PRO A 85 3.56 -12.12 -5.15
CA PRO A 85 3.12 -12.50 -6.48
C PRO A 85 4.22 -13.32 -7.18
N ALA A 86 3.78 -14.26 -8.01
CA ALA A 86 4.69 -15.18 -8.67
C ALA A 86 5.59 -14.41 -9.68
N GLU A 87 6.91 -14.66 -9.64
CA GLU A 87 7.92 -13.90 -10.42
C GLU A 87 8.09 -14.41 -11.86
N ASP A 88 7.27 -15.36 -12.30
CA ASP A 88 7.30 -16.03 -13.61
C ASP A 88 6.94 -15.11 -14.80
N GLY A 89 6.91 -13.79 -14.57
CA GLY A 89 6.90 -12.76 -15.62
C GLY A 89 5.53 -12.50 -16.24
N ALA A 90 4.52 -13.29 -15.88
CA ALA A 90 3.14 -12.96 -16.22
C ALA A 90 2.67 -11.78 -15.38
N ALA A 91 2.29 -10.68 -16.03
CA ALA A 91 1.66 -9.56 -15.33
C ALA A 91 0.37 -10.07 -14.66
N PRO A 92 0.18 -9.87 -13.35
CA PRO A 92 -1.02 -10.34 -12.68
C PRO A 92 -2.26 -9.66 -13.26
N ASP A 93 -3.29 -10.45 -13.54
CA ASP A 93 -4.58 -9.94 -14.00
C ASP A 93 -5.20 -8.99 -12.95
N ALA A 94 -6.10 -8.12 -13.40
CA ALA A 94 -6.84 -7.17 -12.57
C ALA A 94 -7.52 -7.85 -11.37
N LEU A 95 -8.03 -9.09 -11.53
CA LEU A 95 -8.61 -9.84 -10.41
C LEU A 95 -7.55 -10.20 -9.37
N GLN A 96 -6.40 -10.72 -9.81
CA GLN A 96 -5.30 -11.12 -8.93
C GLN A 96 -4.74 -9.90 -8.17
N LYS A 97 -4.55 -8.77 -8.85
CA LYS A 97 -4.13 -7.51 -8.20
C LYS A 97 -5.13 -7.04 -7.14
N ARG A 98 -6.44 -7.17 -7.39
CA ARG A 98 -7.48 -6.80 -6.42
C ARG A 98 -7.51 -7.72 -5.20
N LEU A 99 -7.31 -9.02 -5.39
CA LEU A 99 -7.21 -9.98 -4.29
C LEU A 99 -5.98 -9.70 -3.44
N LEU A 100 -4.82 -9.50 -4.07
CA LEU A 100 -3.58 -9.15 -3.38
C LEU A 100 -3.71 -7.85 -2.59
N ALA A 101 -4.31 -6.81 -3.16
CA ALA A 101 -4.57 -5.55 -2.46
C ALA A 101 -5.45 -5.76 -1.21
N ARG A 102 -6.49 -6.62 -1.29
CA ARG A 102 -7.33 -6.96 -0.13
C ARG A 102 -6.54 -7.68 0.96
N GLU A 103 -5.67 -8.61 0.60
CA GLU A 103 -4.81 -9.31 1.56
C GLU A 103 -3.79 -8.36 2.22
N LEU A 104 -3.22 -7.44 1.44
CA LEU A 104 -2.31 -6.41 1.96
C LEU A 104 -3.02 -5.44 2.92
N VAL A 105 -4.28 -5.09 2.66
CA VAL A 105 -5.11 -4.32 3.60
C VAL A 105 -5.43 -5.14 4.86
N ALA A 106 -5.83 -6.41 4.70
CA ALA A 106 -6.15 -7.29 5.82
C ALA A 106 -4.94 -7.58 6.73
N SER A 107 -3.74 -7.58 6.16
CA SER A 107 -2.49 -7.66 6.90
C SER A 107 -2.05 -6.33 7.49
N GLY A 108 -2.65 -5.20 7.09
CA GLY A 108 -2.29 -3.86 7.56
C GLY A 108 -1.02 -3.28 6.93
N LEU A 109 -0.50 -3.89 5.86
CA LEU A 109 0.65 -3.38 5.09
C LEU A 109 0.28 -2.28 4.11
N LEU A 110 -0.95 -2.34 3.58
CA LEU A 110 -1.50 -1.32 2.70
C LEU A 110 -2.50 -0.50 3.51
N LYS A 111 -2.18 0.77 3.75
CA LYS A 111 -3.14 1.71 4.32
C LYS A 111 -4.20 2.02 3.26
N ALA A 112 -5.48 1.95 3.64
CA ALA A 112 -6.49 2.70 2.92
C ALA A 112 -6.16 4.18 3.12
N ASP A 113 -6.15 4.98 2.05
CA ASP A 113 -5.81 6.40 2.14
C ASP A 113 -6.61 7.06 3.27
N ALA A 114 -5.91 7.48 4.32
CA ALA A 114 -6.53 8.12 5.48
C ALA A 114 -7.19 9.45 5.09
N ASP A 115 -6.68 10.06 4.02
CA ASP A 115 -7.19 11.29 3.43
C ASP A 115 -8.31 11.04 2.43
N TRP A 116 -8.70 9.79 2.15
CA TRP A 116 -9.80 9.48 1.22
C TRP A 116 -11.08 10.22 1.56
N GLU A 117 -11.44 10.31 2.84
CA GLU A 117 -12.66 11.02 3.28
C GLU A 117 -12.50 12.55 3.20
N ALA A 118 -11.29 13.06 3.33
CA ALA A 118 -10.97 14.48 3.19
C ALA A 118 -10.90 14.90 1.71
N GLU A 119 -10.44 14.01 0.83
CA GLU A 119 -10.38 14.19 -0.63
C GLU A 119 -11.74 13.95 -1.30
N HIS A 120 -12.58 13.12 -0.68
CA HIS A 120 -13.95 12.81 -1.10
C HIS A 120 -14.95 13.03 0.04
N PRO A 121 -15.16 14.30 0.47
CA PRO A 121 -16.15 14.59 1.50
C PRO A 121 -17.53 14.12 1.03
N ARG A 122 -18.10 13.12 1.72
CA ARG A 122 -19.47 12.62 1.47
C ARG A 122 -20.48 13.62 2.03
N THR A 123 -20.53 14.82 1.47
CA THR A 123 -21.47 15.85 1.90
C THR A 123 -22.84 15.65 1.25
N GLY A 124 -23.91 15.67 2.06
CA GLY A 124 -25.31 15.79 1.63
C GLY A 124 -26.25 14.68 2.14
N THR A 125 -27.55 14.98 2.16
CA THR A 125 -28.62 13.99 2.39
C THR A 125 -28.94 13.29 1.06
N ALA A 126 -29.17 11.98 1.10
CA ALA A 126 -29.56 11.26 -0.12
C ALA A 126 -30.88 11.81 -0.70
N PRO A 127 -31.03 11.91 -2.03
CA PRO A 127 -30.02 11.66 -3.07
C PRO A 127 -29.29 12.95 -3.49
N ASN A 128 -27.94 13.00 -3.36
CA ASN A 128 -27.12 14.13 -3.82
C ASN A 128 -26.36 13.79 -5.13
N PRO A 129 -26.57 14.55 -6.23
CA PRO A 129 -25.83 14.45 -7.49
C PRO A 129 -24.30 14.66 -7.41
N GLY A 130 -23.80 15.29 -6.34
CA GLY A 130 -22.38 15.63 -6.15
C GLY A 130 -21.45 14.46 -5.85
N TRP A 131 -21.96 13.24 -5.65
CA TRP A 131 -21.17 12.05 -5.28
C TRP A 131 -20.16 11.61 -6.36
N PHE A 132 -20.37 12.04 -7.60
CA PHE A 132 -19.56 11.63 -8.77
C PHE A 132 -19.09 12.82 -9.62
N ALA A 133 -19.22 14.06 -9.15
CA ALA A 133 -18.79 15.22 -9.92
C ALA A 133 -17.26 15.36 -9.88
N THR A 134 -16.62 15.39 -11.06
CA THR A 134 -15.20 15.75 -11.19
C THR A 134 -15.00 17.22 -10.81
N LYS A 135 -13.88 17.54 -10.12
CA LYS A 135 -13.57 18.93 -9.75
C LYS A 135 -13.53 19.79 -11.03
N PRO A 136 -14.28 20.90 -11.10
CA PRO A 136 -14.15 21.83 -12.22
C PRO A 136 -12.75 22.46 -12.13
N ASN A 137 -11.93 22.18 -13.14
CA ASN A 137 -10.67 22.88 -13.32
C ASN A 137 -10.98 24.26 -13.91
N GLY A 138 -10.53 25.31 -13.25
CA GLY A 138 -10.56 26.67 -13.80
C GLY A 138 -11.70 27.54 -13.25
N ALA A 139 -11.30 28.62 -12.59
CA ALA A 139 -12.15 29.69 -12.14
C ALA A 139 -12.93 30.37 -13.29
N VAL A 140 -14.21 30.67 -13.05
CA VAL A 140 -14.82 31.97 -13.36
C VAL A 140 -15.84 32.31 -12.24
N PRO A 141 -15.76 33.51 -11.62
CA PRO A 141 -16.66 33.96 -10.53
C PRO A 141 -18.08 34.34 -11.01
N PRO A 142 -19.04 34.57 -10.10
CA PRO A 142 -20.47 34.40 -10.36
C PRO A 142 -21.08 35.61 -11.05
N GLY A 143 -21.83 35.36 -12.12
CA GLY A 143 -22.55 36.41 -12.83
C GLY A 143 -23.28 35.88 -14.06
N ALA A 144 -24.24 34.97 -13.86
CA ALA A 144 -25.26 34.71 -14.87
C ALA A 144 -26.59 34.40 -14.16
N ASN A 145 -27.45 35.42 -14.22
CA ASN A 145 -28.69 35.53 -13.48
C ASN A 145 -29.75 34.51 -13.91
N THR A 146 -30.46 34.04 -12.89
CA THR A 146 -31.89 33.73 -12.80
C THR A 146 -32.80 34.18 -13.96
N ARG A 147 -33.51 33.23 -14.56
CA ARG A 147 -34.98 33.25 -14.79
C ARG A 147 -35.41 31.87 -15.30
N SER A 148 -36.01 31.03 -14.46
CA SER A 148 -37.46 31.00 -14.17
C SER A 148 -38.27 30.95 -15.48
N GLY A 149 -38.84 29.77 -15.75
CA GLY A 149 -39.49 29.46 -17.01
C GLY A 149 -40.77 30.24 -17.30
N GLU A 150 -41.20 30.10 -18.56
CA GLU A 150 -42.59 30.15 -18.96
C GLU A 150 -42.86 29.04 -19.99
N PRO A 151 -44.04 28.38 -19.95
CA PRO A 151 -44.47 27.42 -20.94
C PRO A 151 -45.02 28.14 -22.19
N PHE A 152 -44.49 27.81 -23.37
CA PHE A 152 -45.04 28.32 -24.63
C PHE A 152 -46.35 27.58 -24.95
N GLN A 153 -47.48 28.23 -24.64
CA GLN A 153 -48.79 27.85 -25.16
C GLN A 153 -48.99 28.40 -26.58
N GLY A 154 -49.44 27.53 -27.48
CA GLY A 154 -50.37 27.88 -28.56
C GLY A 154 -49.79 28.48 -29.84
N SER A 155 -49.90 27.72 -30.93
CA SER A 155 -50.90 27.95 -31.99
C SER A 155 -50.36 27.61 -33.38
N ASN A 156 -51.03 26.63 -33.99
CA ASN A 156 -51.05 26.36 -35.42
C ASN A 156 -51.71 27.54 -36.15
N PRO A 157 -51.28 27.88 -37.38
CA PRO A 157 -52.29 28.00 -38.43
C PRO A 157 -51.83 27.54 -39.82
N GLY A 158 -52.77 26.92 -40.55
CA GLY A 158 -52.94 27.07 -42.00
C GLY A 158 -52.23 26.06 -42.88
#